data_AF-F2TWA4-F1
#
_entry.id   AF-F2TWA4-F1
#
_cell.length_a   1.000
_cell.length_b   1.000
_cell.length_c   1.000
_cell.angle_alpha   90.00
_cell.angle_beta   90.00
_cell.angle_gamma   90.00
#
_symmetry.space_group_name_H-M   'P 1'
#
loop_
_entity.id
_entity.type
_entity.pdbx_description
1 polymer ?
#
loop_
_entity_poly.entity_id
_entity_poly.type
_entity_poly.pdbx_seq_one_letter_code
_entity_poly.pdbx_strand_id
1 'polypeptide(L)'
;MLPRNQSSLMLSARTQRSLSGFGYMDVGLPPASPSDNEWLEEDQSVTVFLIAAYSKYSCPYVWVRTNHERLVKLTGDAPEEKDNPLKLRTTTTWASEDVKLWDIVTELIEVCAVPVPTNPFAVDFSFFECLPTGEAVVASGAMIHLLQRLLQSHTPRYHSSIVRDLQNLLKLHFEQLLVHHRTECRQLRPRMTTLEDLIPTEGSATNE
;
A
#
# COMPACT_ATOMS: atom_id res chain seq x y z
N MET A 1 18.38 -19.57 10.94
CA MET A 1 18.60 -20.98 10.52
C MET A 1 17.50 -21.36 9.56
N LEU A 2 17.82 -21.62 8.28
CA LEU A 2 16.86 -22.20 7.33
C LEU A 2 16.68 -23.70 7.62
N PRO A 3 15.50 -24.29 7.37
CA PRO A 3 15.29 -25.72 7.55
C PRO A 3 16.13 -26.52 6.55
N ARG A 4 16.70 -27.61 7.05
CA ARG A 4 17.78 -28.43 6.46
C ARG A 4 17.28 -29.50 5.48
N ASN A 5 16.07 -29.38 4.95
CA ASN A 5 15.48 -30.40 4.09
C ASN A 5 14.84 -29.79 2.83
N GLN A 6 15.52 -29.94 1.69
CA GLN A 6 15.03 -29.55 0.37
C GLN A 6 13.84 -30.40 -0.10
N SER A 7 13.61 -31.56 0.51
CA SER A 7 12.51 -32.47 0.20
C SER A 7 11.15 -32.04 0.78
N SER A 8 11.12 -31.15 1.78
CA SER A 8 9.87 -30.69 2.41
C SER A 8 9.19 -29.51 1.68
N LEU A 9 9.83 -28.95 0.65
CA LEU A 9 9.30 -27.84 -0.15
C LEU A 9 8.65 -28.29 -1.48
N MET A 10 8.57 -29.59 -1.74
CA MET A 10 7.86 -30.08 -2.92
C MET A 10 6.39 -30.31 -2.57
N LEU A 11 5.57 -29.30 -2.82
CA LEU A 11 4.14 -29.54 -3.07
C LEU A 11 4.04 -30.62 -4.14
N SER A 12 3.18 -31.62 -3.92
CA SER A 12 3.03 -32.69 -4.90
C SER A 12 2.65 -32.10 -6.26
N ALA A 13 3.17 -32.67 -7.35
CA ALA A 13 2.87 -32.22 -8.72
C ALA A 13 1.35 -32.14 -9.00
N ARG A 14 0.55 -32.94 -8.27
CA ARG A 14 -0.91 -32.95 -8.35
C ARG A 14 -1.53 -31.72 -7.67
N THR A 15 -0.99 -31.31 -6.52
CA THR A 15 -1.39 -30.09 -5.80
C THR A 15 -0.98 -28.84 -6.59
N GLN A 16 0.22 -28.84 -7.18
CA GLN A 16 0.68 -27.72 -8.01
C GLN A 16 -0.20 -27.51 -9.25
N ARG A 17 -0.57 -28.59 -9.97
CA ARG A 17 -1.48 -28.50 -11.13
C ARG A 17 -2.88 -28.00 -10.78
N SER A 18 -3.37 -28.31 -9.58
CA SER A 18 -4.69 -27.86 -9.13
C SER A 18 -4.70 -26.36 -8.79
N LEU A 19 -3.57 -25.80 -8.37
CA LEU A 19 -3.43 -24.38 -8.03
C LEU A 19 -3.06 -23.53 -9.24
N SER A 20 -2.32 -24.09 -10.21
CA SER A 20 -1.77 -23.31 -11.33
C SER A 20 -2.79 -22.92 -12.40
N GLY A 21 -3.98 -23.54 -12.47
CA GLY A 21 -5.07 -23.20 -13.42
C GLY A 21 -4.74 -23.32 -14.92
N PHE A 22 -3.46 -23.37 -15.26
CA PHE A 22 -2.87 -23.38 -16.58
C PHE A 22 -1.95 -24.60 -16.66
N GLY A 23 -2.34 -25.56 -17.49
CA GLY A 23 -1.75 -26.89 -17.59
C GLY A 23 -0.42 -26.97 -18.32
N TYR A 24 0.33 -25.88 -18.47
CA TYR A 24 1.57 -25.89 -19.25
C TYR A 24 2.55 -24.81 -18.80
N MET A 25 3.12 -24.94 -17.59
CA MET A 25 4.41 -24.33 -17.27
C MET A 25 5.13 -25.29 -16.32
N ASP A 26 6.22 -25.87 -16.80
CA ASP A 26 7.17 -26.59 -15.97
C ASP A 26 7.99 -25.56 -15.18
N VAL A 27 8.23 -25.86 -13.90
CA VAL A 27 9.04 -25.09 -12.93
C VAL A 27 8.41 -23.81 -12.34
N GLY A 28 7.93 -23.98 -11.10
CA GLY A 28 7.82 -22.90 -10.12
C GLY A 28 6.49 -22.13 -10.18
N LEU A 29 5.94 -21.83 -8.99
CA LEU A 29 4.95 -20.77 -8.90
C LEU A 29 5.59 -19.51 -9.50
N PRO A 30 4.86 -18.71 -10.30
CA PRO A 30 5.36 -17.40 -10.70
C PRO A 30 5.76 -16.65 -9.42
N PRO A 31 6.85 -15.86 -9.46
CA PRO A 31 7.25 -15.09 -8.28
C PRO A 31 6.04 -14.35 -7.74
N ALA A 32 5.85 -14.36 -6.42
CA ALA A 32 4.77 -13.64 -5.74
C ALA A 32 4.86 -12.10 -5.86
N SER A 33 5.79 -11.62 -6.67
CA SER A 33 5.91 -10.22 -7.08
C SER A 33 5.18 -10.06 -8.41
N PRO A 34 4.35 -9.01 -8.57
CA PRO A 34 3.72 -8.66 -9.84
C PRO A 34 4.73 -8.83 -10.99
N SER A 35 4.41 -9.71 -11.94
CA SER A 35 5.26 -9.91 -13.11
C SER A 35 5.31 -8.63 -13.94
N ASP A 36 6.43 -8.35 -14.60
CA ASP A 36 6.61 -7.15 -15.45
C ASP A 36 5.46 -6.97 -16.48
N ASN A 37 4.77 -8.05 -16.83
CA ASN A 37 3.61 -8.07 -17.74
C ASN A 37 2.28 -7.57 -17.16
N GLU A 38 2.15 -7.33 -15.83
CA GLU A 38 0.92 -6.76 -15.25
C GLU A 38 0.82 -5.24 -15.46
N TRP A 39 1.93 -4.58 -15.75
CA TRP A 39 2.00 -3.16 -16.02
C TRP A 39 2.18 -3.00 -17.53
N LEU A 40 1.08 -3.08 -18.27
CA LEU A 40 1.05 -2.76 -19.70
C LEU A 40 1.87 -1.48 -19.94
N GLU A 41 2.85 -1.58 -20.83
CA GLU A 41 3.83 -0.54 -21.22
C GLU A 41 3.19 0.72 -21.85
N GLU A 42 1.89 0.94 -21.68
CA GLU A 42 1.12 1.91 -22.45
C GLU A 42 1.18 3.33 -21.87
N ASP A 43 1.54 3.50 -20.59
CA ASP A 43 1.59 4.83 -19.98
C ASP A 43 3.02 5.29 -19.66
N GLN A 44 3.63 6.02 -20.59
CA GLN A 44 4.96 6.64 -20.44
C GLN A 44 5.02 7.69 -19.31
N SER A 45 3.87 8.05 -18.73
CA SER A 45 3.78 8.97 -17.60
C SER A 45 4.05 8.31 -16.24
N VAL A 46 3.94 6.97 -16.15
CA VAL A 46 4.02 6.23 -14.87
C VAL A 46 5.32 5.44 -14.78
N THR A 47 6.08 5.65 -13.71
CA THR A 47 7.31 4.88 -13.45
C THR A 47 7.11 4.01 -12.22
N VAL A 48 7.35 2.70 -12.37
CA VAL A 48 7.19 1.70 -11.32
C VAL A 48 8.54 1.31 -10.77
N PHE A 49 8.66 1.32 -9.44
CA PHE A 49 9.83 0.88 -8.69
C PHE A 49 9.50 -0.33 -7.83
N LEU A 50 10.44 -1.26 -7.74
CA LEU A 50 10.40 -2.33 -6.76
C LEU A 50 11.40 -2.02 -5.66
N ILE A 51 10.92 -1.82 -4.43
CA ILE A 51 11.78 -1.68 -3.24
C ILE A 51 11.76 -3.00 -2.48
N ALA A 52 12.91 -3.65 -2.34
CA ALA A 52 13.04 -4.90 -1.59
C ALA A 52 13.92 -4.72 -0.34
N ALA A 53 13.32 -4.92 0.83
CA ALA A 53 13.99 -4.83 2.13
C ALA A 53 14.20 -6.24 2.73
N TYR A 54 15.14 -7.01 2.18
CA TYR A 54 15.46 -8.33 2.73
C TYR A 54 16.36 -8.20 3.96
N SER A 55 15.97 -8.88 5.05
CA SER A 55 16.73 -8.90 6.30
C SER A 55 18.17 -9.41 6.15
N LYS A 56 18.42 -10.28 5.16
CA LYS A 56 19.76 -10.83 4.87
C LYS A 56 20.78 -9.75 4.49
N TYR A 57 20.34 -8.69 3.80
CA TYR A 57 21.24 -7.68 3.25
C TYR A 57 21.35 -6.43 4.12
N SER A 58 20.54 -6.33 5.17
CA SER A 58 20.52 -5.19 6.12
C SER A 58 20.29 -3.81 5.49
N CYS A 59 19.96 -3.74 4.20
CA CYS A 59 19.74 -2.54 3.41
C CYS A 59 18.65 -2.81 2.34
N PRO A 60 17.74 -1.86 2.09
CA PRO A 60 16.80 -1.94 0.98
C PRO A 60 17.49 -1.70 -0.36
N TYR A 61 17.06 -2.44 -1.38
CA TYR A 61 17.47 -2.24 -2.77
C TYR A 61 16.27 -1.83 -3.62
N VAL A 62 16.53 -1.03 -4.65
CA VAL A 62 15.48 -0.51 -5.54
C VAL A 62 15.76 -0.92 -6.97
N TRP A 63 14.76 -1.44 -7.68
CA TRP A 63 14.84 -1.73 -9.11
C TRP A 63 13.81 -0.91 -9.88
N VAL A 64 14.17 -0.53 -11.11
CA VAL A 64 13.24 0.09 -12.07
C VAL A 64 12.51 -1.01 -12.81
N ARG A 65 11.18 -0.97 -12.81
CA ARG A 65 10.35 -1.96 -13.52
C ARG A 65 9.86 -1.44 -14.87
N THR A 66 9.47 -0.17 -14.94
CA THR A 66 9.01 0.48 -16.17
C THR A 66 9.82 1.74 -16.48
N ASN A 67 9.82 2.19 -17.74
CA ASN A 67 10.51 3.40 -18.20
C ASN A 67 12.03 3.45 -17.91
N HIS A 68 12.67 2.27 -17.90
CA HIS A 68 14.09 2.11 -17.59
C HIS A 68 14.99 2.96 -18.50
N GLU A 69 14.71 3.04 -19.80
CA GLU A 69 15.52 3.84 -20.72
C GLU A 69 15.58 5.33 -20.34
N ARG A 70 14.48 5.90 -19.85
CA ARG A 70 14.42 7.33 -19.50
C ARG A 70 15.29 7.62 -18.28
N LEU A 71 15.29 6.72 -17.30
CA LEU A 71 16.07 6.85 -16.07
C LEU A 71 17.55 6.52 -16.28
N VAL A 72 17.85 5.46 -17.02
CA VAL A 72 19.24 5.10 -17.35
C VAL A 72 19.93 6.17 -18.19
N LYS A 73 19.21 6.83 -19.12
CA LYS A 73 19.74 8.00 -19.85
C LYS A 73 20.07 9.18 -18.93
N LEU A 74 19.40 9.32 -17.78
CA LEU A 74 19.66 10.37 -16.79
C LEU A 74 20.83 10.00 -15.86
N THR A 75 21.01 8.72 -15.56
CA THR A 75 22.06 8.23 -14.64
C THR A 75 23.37 7.88 -15.35
N GLY A 76 23.35 7.62 -16.66
CA GLY A 76 24.53 7.36 -17.48
C GLY A 76 25.01 5.91 -17.51
N ASP A 77 24.22 4.97 -16.98
CA ASP A 77 24.55 3.54 -16.94
C ASP A 77 24.23 2.84 -18.28
N ALA A 78 24.85 1.69 -18.55
CA ALA A 78 24.64 0.94 -19.78
C ALA A 78 23.28 0.20 -19.77
N PRO A 79 22.63 -0.02 -20.93
CA PRO A 79 21.34 -0.73 -21.01
C PRO A 79 21.39 -2.21 -20.55
N GLU A 80 22.58 -2.77 -20.35
CA GLU A 80 22.80 -4.11 -19.78
C GLU A 80 22.54 -4.17 -18.26
N GLU A 81 22.30 -3.03 -17.60
CA GLU A 81 22.08 -2.92 -16.15
C GLU A 81 20.60 -3.00 -15.73
N LYS A 82 19.69 -3.44 -16.61
CA LYS A 82 18.25 -3.53 -16.33
C LYS A 82 17.89 -4.31 -15.07
N ASP A 83 18.65 -5.36 -14.78
CA ASP A 83 18.43 -6.23 -13.61
C ASP A 83 19.22 -5.79 -12.36
N ASN A 84 20.08 -4.77 -12.48
CA ASN A 84 20.84 -4.25 -11.35
C ASN A 84 19.97 -3.30 -10.51
N PRO A 85 20.11 -3.33 -9.18
CA PRO A 85 19.47 -2.33 -8.34
C PRO A 85 20.06 -0.95 -8.61
N LEU A 86 19.22 0.07 -8.57
CA LEU A 86 19.61 1.48 -8.62
C LEU A 86 20.57 1.80 -7.49
N LYS A 87 21.65 2.50 -7.84
CA LYS A 87 22.60 3.05 -6.88
C LYS A 87 22.12 4.41 -6.41
N LEU A 88 21.28 4.41 -5.39
CA LEU A 88 20.81 5.63 -4.75
C LEU A 88 21.79 6.07 -3.65
N ARG A 89 21.88 7.38 -3.42
CA ARG A 89 22.66 7.95 -2.30
C ARG A 89 22.14 7.39 -0.98
N THR A 90 20.82 7.41 -0.79
CA THR A 90 20.15 6.91 0.42
C THR A 90 20.38 5.42 0.67
N THR A 91 20.43 4.59 -0.38
CA THR A 91 20.79 3.16 -0.23
C THR A 91 22.27 2.97 0.09
N THR A 92 23.14 3.86 -0.39
CA THR A 92 24.59 3.79 -0.15
C THR A 92 24.95 4.23 1.27
N THR A 93 24.29 5.27 1.79
CA THR A 93 24.53 5.78 3.15
C THR A 93 23.65 5.12 4.22
N TRP A 94 22.81 4.15 3.85
CA TRP A 94 21.87 3.45 4.76
C TRP A 94 22.51 2.92 6.05
N ALA A 95 23.72 2.38 5.96
CA ALA A 95 24.41 1.80 7.13
C ALA A 95 25.15 2.85 7.98
N SER A 96 25.50 4.00 7.40
CA SER A 96 26.32 5.03 8.03
C SER A 96 25.51 6.20 8.60
N GLU A 97 24.34 6.47 8.03
CA GLU A 97 23.45 7.57 8.39
C GLU A 97 22.10 7.03 8.87
N ASP A 98 21.30 7.84 9.56
CA ASP A 98 19.96 7.45 10.03
C ASP A 98 18.92 7.50 8.89
N VAL A 99 19.23 6.87 7.76
CA VAL A 99 18.39 6.85 6.56
C VAL A 99 17.12 6.03 6.82
N LYS A 100 15.98 6.56 6.37
CA LYS A 100 14.68 5.92 6.47
C LYS A 100 14.11 5.63 5.09
N LEU A 101 13.09 4.79 5.04
CA LEU A 101 12.46 4.39 3.79
C LEU A 101 11.89 5.58 3.00
N TRP A 102 11.35 6.59 3.70
CA TRP A 102 10.82 7.79 3.06
C TRP A 102 11.91 8.68 2.45
N ASP A 103 13.16 8.60 2.91
CA ASP A 103 14.28 9.30 2.28
C ASP A 103 14.59 8.68 0.91
N ILE A 104 14.54 7.34 0.82
CA ILE A 104 14.67 6.61 -0.44
C ILE A 104 13.56 7.00 -1.41
N VAL A 105 12.30 7.05 -0.93
CA VAL A 105 11.15 7.47 -1.75
C VAL A 105 11.31 8.91 -2.23
N THR A 106 11.81 9.82 -1.38
CA THR A 106 12.07 11.21 -1.76
C THR A 106 13.12 11.29 -2.86
N GLU A 107 14.25 10.59 -2.72
CA GLU A 107 15.28 10.55 -3.74
C GLU A 107 14.74 10.00 -5.07
N LEU A 108 13.92 8.94 -5.03
CA LEU A 108 13.28 8.41 -6.23
C LEU A 108 12.39 9.45 -6.92
N ILE A 109 11.59 10.19 -6.16
CA ILE A 109 10.74 11.26 -6.71
C ILE A 109 11.61 12.38 -7.31
N GLU A 110 12.69 12.79 -6.65
CA GLU A 110 13.61 13.81 -7.16
C GLU A 110 14.28 13.40 -8.47
N VAL A 111 14.60 12.11 -8.64
CA VAL A 111 15.21 11.57 -9.86
C VAL A 111 14.20 11.45 -11.01
N CYS A 112 12.93 11.18 -10.71
CA CYS A 112 11.92 10.87 -11.73
C CYS A 112 11.09 12.07 -12.19
N ALA A 113 10.83 13.00 -11.27
CA ALA A 113 9.95 14.12 -11.51
C ALA A 113 10.71 15.34 -12.05
N VAL A 114 10.29 15.82 -13.22
CA VAL A 114 10.82 17.04 -13.83
C VAL A 114 9.64 17.97 -14.16
N PRO A 115 9.50 19.11 -13.47
CA PRO A 115 10.37 19.63 -12.40
C PRO A 115 10.22 18.85 -11.09
N VAL A 116 11.24 18.94 -10.23
CA VAL A 116 11.20 18.34 -8.88
C VAL A 116 10.05 18.97 -8.08
N PRO A 117 9.15 18.16 -7.51
CA PRO A 117 7.99 18.68 -6.78
C PRO A 117 8.42 19.40 -5.50
N THR A 118 7.67 20.43 -5.14
CA THR A 118 7.91 21.19 -3.90
C THR A 118 7.67 20.34 -2.65
N ASN A 119 6.70 19.43 -2.70
CA ASN A 119 6.40 18.48 -1.63
C ASN A 119 6.29 17.06 -2.23
N PRO A 120 7.26 16.16 -1.99
CA PRO A 120 7.19 14.77 -2.44
C PRO A 120 6.16 13.94 -1.65
N PHE A 121 5.70 14.44 -0.50
CA PHE A 121 4.70 13.81 0.37
C PHE A 121 3.33 14.47 0.25
N ALA A 122 3.03 15.12 -0.88
CA ALA A 122 1.73 15.74 -1.10
C ALA A 122 0.63 14.68 -1.02
N VAL A 123 -0.38 14.94 -0.20
CA VAL A 123 -1.50 14.02 -0.01
C VAL A 123 -2.56 14.27 -1.09
N ASP A 124 -2.96 13.20 -1.78
CA ASP A 124 -4.13 13.23 -2.65
C ASP A 124 -5.41 13.06 -1.82
N PHE A 125 -6.12 14.16 -1.58
CA PHE A 125 -7.38 14.15 -0.82
C PHE A 125 -8.52 13.49 -1.58
N SER A 126 -8.51 13.56 -2.92
CA SER A 126 -9.56 12.99 -3.76
C SER A 126 -9.59 11.47 -3.68
N PHE A 127 -8.44 10.83 -3.47
CA PHE A 127 -8.34 9.41 -3.17
C PHE A 127 -9.18 9.01 -1.95
N PHE A 128 -9.10 9.77 -0.84
CA PHE A 128 -9.84 9.46 0.38
C PHE A 128 -11.33 9.70 0.25
N GLU A 129 -11.74 10.65 -0.59
CA GLU A 129 -13.16 10.92 -0.88
C GLU A 129 -13.81 9.78 -1.68
N CYS A 130 -13.03 9.08 -2.50
CA CYS A 130 -13.49 7.94 -3.31
C CYS A 130 -13.56 6.62 -2.53
N LEU A 131 -12.95 6.53 -1.34
CA LEU A 131 -12.91 5.30 -0.55
C LEU A 131 -14.23 5.04 0.21
N PRO A 132 -14.63 3.76 0.40
CA PRO A 132 -15.67 3.39 1.34
C PRO A 132 -15.35 3.89 2.75
N THR A 133 -16.35 4.32 3.51
CA THR A 133 -16.15 5.02 4.80
C THR A 133 -15.22 4.27 5.77
N GLY A 134 -15.37 2.96 5.92
CA GLY A 134 -14.50 2.17 6.81
C GLY A 134 -13.03 2.16 6.36
N GLU A 135 -12.80 2.00 5.05
CA GLU A 135 -11.46 2.05 4.45
C GLU A 135 -10.87 3.45 4.51
N ALA A 136 -11.69 4.47 4.26
CA ALA A 136 -11.30 5.88 4.35
C ALA A 136 -10.79 6.24 5.75
N VAL A 137 -11.46 5.77 6.81
CA VAL A 137 -11.04 6.00 8.22
C VAL A 137 -9.68 5.35 8.50
N VAL A 138 -9.48 4.10 8.10
CA VAL A 138 -8.21 3.38 8.32
C VAL A 138 -7.08 4.01 7.50
N ALA A 139 -7.30 4.26 6.21
CA ALA A 139 -6.31 4.84 5.31
C ALA A 139 -5.91 6.24 5.76
N SER A 140 -6.88 7.10 6.11
CA SER A 140 -6.59 8.45 6.60
C SER A 140 -5.84 8.42 7.94
N GLY A 141 -6.20 7.52 8.86
CA GLY A 141 -5.48 7.32 10.12
C GLY A 141 -4.02 6.88 9.92
N ALA A 142 -3.79 5.94 9.00
CA ALA A 142 -2.45 5.48 8.64
C ALA A 142 -1.61 6.61 8.01
N MET A 143 -2.22 7.40 7.11
CA MET A 143 -1.56 8.54 6.48
C MET A 143 -1.24 9.65 7.50
N ILE A 144 -2.15 9.96 8.41
CA ILE A 144 -1.89 10.89 9.54
C ILE A 144 -0.67 10.44 10.33
N HIS A 145 -0.61 9.15 10.69
CA HIS A 145 0.52 8.59 11.43
C HIS A 145 1.83 8.74 10.65
N LEU A 146 1.84 8.45 9.35
CA LEU A 146 3.00 8.63 8.49
C LEU A 146 3.46 10.10 8.47
N LEU A 147 2.56 11.06 8.25
CA LEU A 147 2.90 12.49 8.23
C LEU A 147 3.45 12.96 9.59
N GLN A 148 2.91 12.47 10.70
CA GLN A 148 3.45 12.75 12.04
C GLN A 148 4.87 12.20 12.20
N ARG A 149 5.16 11.01 11.69
CA ARG A 149 6.53 10.44 11.71
C ARG A 149 7.49 11.25 10.84
N LEU A 150 7.03 11.73 9.68
CA LEU A 150 7.82 12.61 8.82
C LEU A 150 8.15 13.94 9.50
N LEU A 151 7.22 14.52 10.26
CA LEU A 151 7.49 15.75 11.03
C LEU A 151 8.48 15.56 12.19
N GLN A 152 8.63 14.34 12.69
CA GLN A 152 9.63 14.00 13.69
C GLN A 152 11.02 13.74 13.09
N SER A 153 11.09 13.53 11.77
CA SER A 153 12.35 13.27 11.06
C SER A 153 13.17 14.55 10.88
N HIS A 154 14.47 14.41 10.62
CA HIS A 154 15.42 15.53 10.53
C HIS A 154 15.38 16.30 9.20
N THR A 155 14.28 16.25 8.43
CA THR A 155 14.17 16.90 7.11
C THR A 155 13.27 18.13 7.13
N PRO A 156 13.76 19.32 7.55
CA PRO A 156 12.93 20.53 7.72
C PRO A 156 12.33 21.07 6.41
N ARG A 157 12.85 20.63 5.25
CA ARG A 157 12.54 21.17 3.91
C ARG A 157 11.05 21.17 3.56
N TYR A 158 10.30 20.17 4.04
CA TYR A 158 8.89 19.96 3.65
C TYR A 158 7.89 20.22 4.79
N HIS A 159 8.37 20.62 5.98
CA HIS A 159 7.54 20.67 7.19
C HIS A 159 6.29 21.52 7.04
N SER A 160 6.37 22.71 6.45
CA SER A 160 5.22 23.60 6.29
C SER A 160 4.12 22.98 5.42
N SER A 161 4.50 22.28 4.36
CA SER A 161 3.56 21.60 3.45
C SER A 161 2.95 20.38 4.14
N ILE A 162 3.76 19.58 4.83
CA ILE A 162 3.30 18.40 5.59
C ILE A 162 2.33 18.81 6.71
N VAL A 163 2.63 19.88 7.45
CA VAL A 163 1.73 20.39 8.52
C VAL A 163 0.38 20.81 7.94
N ARG A 164 0.38 21.51 6.81
CA ARG A 164 -0.86 21.91 6.13
C ARG A 164 -1.67 20.70 5.70
N ASP A 165 -1.03 19.73 5.07
CA ASP A 165 -1.71 18.52 4.59
C ASP A 165 -2.22 17.68 5.77
N LEU A 166 -1.45 17.57 6.85
CA LEU A 166 -1.86 16.92 8.10
C LEU A 166 -3.11 17.56 8.71
N GLN A 167 -3.19 18.90 8.74
CA GLN A 167 -4.37 19.61 9.26
C GLN A 167 -5.63 19.31 8.44
N ASN A 168 -5.51 19.31 7.11
CA ASN A 168 -6.62 18.99 6.23
C ASN A 168 -7.04 17.53 6.37
N LEU A 169 -6.07 16.62 6.48
CA LEU A 169 -6.31 15.19 6.62
C LEU A 169 -6.94 14.84 7.96
N LEU A 170 -6.56 15.53 9.05
CA LEU A 170 -7.22 15.38 10.36
C LEU A 170 -8.70 15.77 10.29
N LYS A 171 -9.04 16.90 9.64
CA LYS A 171 -10.43 17.31 9.46
C LYS A 171 -11.22 16.24 8.71
N LEU A 172 -10.69 15.78 7.58
CA LEU A 172 -11.29 14.71 6.78
C LEU A 172 -11.47 13.43 7.60
N HIS A 173 -10.44 13.00 8.34
CA HIS A 173 -10.49 11.80 9.16
C HIS A 173 -11.60 11.86 10.21
N PHE A 174 -11.76 13.00 10.91
CA PHE A 174 -12.83 13.15 11.89
C PHE A 174 -14.21 13.15 11.24
N GLU A 175 -14.37 13.79 10.09
CA GLU A 175 -15.64 13.74 9.34
C GLU A 175 -16.00 12.31 8.94
N GLN A 176 -15.05 11.55 8.39
CA GLN A 176 -15.23 10.15 8.02
C GLN A 176 -15.54 9.26 9.23
N LEU A 177 -14.86 9.48 10.36
CA LEU A 177 -15.08 8.72 11.60
C LEU A 177 -16.48 8.99 12.16
N LEU A 178 -16.96 10.24 12.10
CA LEU A 178 -18.33 10.58 12.52
C LEU A 178 -19.38 9.93 11.62
N VAL A 179 -19.15 9.92 10.30
CA VAL A 179 -20.05 9.24 9.35
C VAL A 179 -20.05 7.73 9.59
N HIS A 180 -18.88 7.13 9.81
CA HIS A 180 -18.76 5.71 10.12
C HIS A 180 -19.49 5.35 11.41
N HIS A 181 -19.26 6.10 12.50
CA HIS A 181 -19.94 5.87 13.76
C HIS A 181 -21.47 5.97 13.64
N ARG A 182 -21.99 6.94 12.87
CA ARG A 182 -23.44 7.08 12.64
C ARG A 182 -24.03 5.92 11.85
N THR A 183 -23.31 5.42 10.85
CA THR A 183 -23.76 4.31 10.01
C THR A 183 -23.77 3.00 10.80
N GLU A 184 -22.73 2.73 11.59
CA GLU A 184 -22.64 1.58 12.50
C GLU A 184 -23.74 1.61 13.56
N CYS A 185 -23.96 2.74 14.25
CA CYS A 185 -25.05 2.86 15.25
C CYS A 185 -26.45 2.64 14.65
N ARG A 186 -26.64 2.97 13.36
CA ARG A 186 -27.92 2.76 12.67
C ARG A 186 -28.13 1.29 12.31
N GLN A 187 -27.06 0.56 11.99
CA GLN A 187 -27.10 -0.88 11.72
C GLN A 187 -27.24 -1.70 13.01
N LEU A 188 -26.65 -1.22 14.11
CA LEU A 188 -26.70 -1.86 15.43
C LEU A 188 -27.97 -1.57 16.23
N ARG A 189 -28.84 -0.64 15.81
CA ARG A 189 -30.23 -0.64 16.31
C ARG A 189 -30.91 -1.88 15.74
N PRO A 190 -31.25 -2.88 16.56
CA PRO A 190 -32.16 -3.92 16.08
C PRO A 190 -33.42 -3.21 15.62
N ARG A 191 -34.04 -3.72 14.55
CA ARG A 191 -35.47 -3.56 14.38
C ARG A 191 -36.11 -4.06 15.68
N MET A 192 -36.37 -3.17 16.63
CA MET A 192 -37.45 -3.39 17.58
C MET A 192 -38.70 -3.29 16.73
N THR A 193 -39.03 -4.45 16.14
CA THR A 193 -40.35 -4.77 15.66
C THR A 193 -41.32 -4.35 16.77
N THR A 194 -42.14 -3.38 16.39
CA THR A 194 -43.45 -3.05 16.93
C THR A 194 -43.93 -3.93 18.08
N LEU A 195 -44.38 -3.27 19.14
CA LEU A 195 -45.06 -3.80 20.34
C LEU A 195 -46.37 -4.56 20.02
N GLU A 196 -46.68 -4.81 18.74
CA GLU A 196 -47.90 -5.47 18.25
C GLU A 196 -47.74 -6.99 18.13
N ASP A 197 -46.52 -7.54 18.11
CA ASP A 197 -46.29 -9.00 18.00
C ASP A 197 -46.28 -9.74 19.36
N LEU A 198 -46.53 -9.03 20.47
CA LEU A 198 -46.49 -9.57 21.84
C LEU A 198 -47.88 -9.74 22.49
N ILE A 199 -48.97 -9.61 21.74
CA ILE A 199 -50.31 -9.91 22.25
C ILE A 199 -50.72 -11.30 21.75
N PRO A 200 -50.71 -12.34 22.59
CA PRO A 200 -51.49 -13.54 22.32
C PRO A 200 -52.95 -13.11 22.27
N THR A 201 -53.59 -13.29 21.12
CA THR A 201 -55.04 -13.19 21.03
C THR A 201 -55.64 -14.27 21.95
N GLU A 202 -56.22 -13.84 23.06
CA GLU A 202 -57.08 -14.70 23.88
C GLU A 202 -58.28 -15.10 23.01
N GLY A 203 -58.15 -16.26 22.37
CA GLY A 203 -59.25 -16.94 21.70
C GLY A 203 -60.14 -17.59 22.75
N SER A 204 -61.26 -16.93 23.02
CA SER A 204 -62.44 -17.51 23.66
C SER A 204 -62.81 -18.86 23.02
N ALA A 205 -62.81 -19.94 23.79
CA ALA A 205 -63.60 -21.12 23.48
C ALA A 205 -64.56 -21.35 24.66
N THR A 206 -65.82 -21.11 24.34
CA THR A 206 -67.02 -21.22 25.14
C THR A 206 -67.31 -22.67 25.57
N ASN A 207 -67.98 -22.78 26.73
CA ASN A 207 -68.67 -23.97 27.23
C ASN A 207 -69.41 -24.74 26.13
N GLU A 208 -69.25 -26.07 26.13
CA GLU A 208 -70.33 -27.07 26.17
C GLU A 208 -69.76 -28.45 26.56
#